data_AF-A0A832CIY3-F1
#
_entry.id   AF-A0A832CIY3-F1
#
_cell.length_a   1.000
_cell.length_b   1.000
_cell.length_c   1.000
_cell.angle_alpha   90.00
_cell.angle_beta   90.00
_cell.angle_gamma   90.00
#
_symmetry.space_group_name_H-M   'P 1'
#
loop_
_entity.id
_entity.type
_entity.pdbx_description
1 polymer ?
#
loop_
_entity_poly.entity_id
_entity_poly.type
_entity_poly.pdbx_seq_one_letter_code
_entity_poly.pdbx_strand_id
1 'polypeptide(L)'
;MKIYRIKIKPLSGFGTPLKGDTLFGHFCWQIINDKKLCGKSLEVLLENYQTSPFIVFSSAYPIFNVENKIYYAFKTPDMPPDKIFNLPEDKRERIKKRKEFKAKKWMLIKEDEKFISFKGLEFFSDKELIDKADLNVSKELLKRLRYEGSKQFIRFFNQAHNTINRITGTTGEDRFAPFIEEQMVYYPETELALFVGIQESLIDIKQVLSGLQRIGE
;
A
#
# COMPACT_ATOMS: atom_id res chain seq x y z
N MET A 1 6.41 22.20 -2.22
CA MET A 1 6.48 21.02 -1.33
C MET A 1 7.66 20.17 -1.73
N LYS A 2 8.31 19.53 -0.77
CA LYS A 2 9.38 18.56 -1.01
C LYS A 2 8.87 17.16 -0.73
N ILE A 3 9.19 16.21 -1.61
CA ILE A 3 8.70 14.83 -1.53
C ILE A 3 9.79 13.95 -0.93
N TYR A 4 9.41 13.18 0.07
CA TYR A 4 10.25 12.18 0.73
C TYR A 4 9.67 10.79 0.48
N ARG A 5 10.54 9.79 0.40
CA ARG A 5 10.17 8.38 0.39
C ARG A 5 10.48 7.78 1.76
N ILE A 6 9.46 7.22 2.39
CA ILE A 6 9.57 6.50 3.66
C ILE A 6 9.34 5.01 3.37
N LYS A 7 10.23 4.16 3.88
CA LYS A 7 10.10 2.72 3.75
C LYS A 7 9.39 2.15 4.98
N ILE A 8 8.36 1.35 4.75
CA ILE A 8 7.59 0.66 5.78
C ILE A 8 7.79 -0.84 5.57
N LYS A 9 8.13 -1.56 6.65
CA LYS A 9 8.23 -3.02 6.65
C LYS A 9 7.03 -3.59 7.41
N PRO A 10 6.03 -4.17 6.72
CA PRO A 10 4.95 -4.91 7.36
C PRO A 10 5.51 -6.05 8.21
N LEU A 11 5.06 -6.13 9.47
CA LEU A 11 5.39 -7.25 10.37
C LEU A 11 4.21 -8.24 10.51
N SER A 12 3.00 -7.82 10.14
CA SER A 12 1.77 -8.60 10.23
C SER A 12 0.82 -8.24 9.09
N GLY A 13 -0.34 -8.91 9.06
CA GLY A 13 -1.46 -8.48 8.21
C GLY A 13 -2.05 -7.15 8.64
N PHE A 14 -2.81 -6.54 7.73
CA PHE A 14 -3.57 -5.32 7.93
C PHE A 14 -5.06 -5.61 7.75
N GLY A 15 -5.91 -5.02 8.58
CA GLY A 15 -7.37 -5.06 8.38
C GLY A 15 -7.84 -4.17 7.22
N THR A 16 -7.07 -3.14 6.87
CA THR A 16 -7.34 -2.28 5.71
C THR A 16 -6.05 -1.95 4.95
N PRO A 17 -6.11 -1.73 3.62
CA PRO A 17 -4.92 -1.32 2.86
C PRO A 17 -4.38 0.03 3.38
N LEU A 18 -3.05 0.19 3.42
CA LEU A 18 -2.39 1.45 3.80
C LEU A 18 -2.63 2.55 2.76
N LYS A 19 -3.75 3.25 2.92
CA LYS A 19 -4.16 4.39 2.09
C LYS A 19 -3.68 5.71 2.68
N GLY A 20 -3.48 6.69 1.81
CA GLY A 20 -2.93 8.01 2.19
C GLY A 20 -3.86 8.78 3.13
N ASP A 21 -5.17 8.68 2.94
CA ASP A 21 -6.19 9.28 3.81
C ASP A 21 -6.20 8.65 5.22
N THR A 22 -6.08 7.32 5.31
CA THR A 22 -6.00 6.62 6.59
C THR A 22 -4.71 6.98 7.33
N LEU A 23 -3.56 6.98 6.64
CA LEU A 23 -2.28 7.40 7.21
C LEU A 23 -2.28 8.86 7.67
N PHE A 24 -2.89 9.74 6.88
CA PHE A 24 -3.08 11.14 7.27
C PHE A 24 -3.91 11.26 8.55
N GLY A 25 -5.03 10.54 8.64
CA GLY A 25 -5.87 10.50 9.84
C GLY A 25 -5.10 10.02 11.08
N HIS A 26 -4.34 8.93 10.96
CA HIS A 26 -3.48 8.46 12.05
C HIS A 26 -2.41 9.49 12.44
N PHE A 27 -1.81 10.16 11.47
CA PHE A 27 -0.82 11.20 11.74
C PHE A 27 -1.43 12.41 12.47
N CYS A 28 -2.64 12.84 12.09
CA CYS A 28 -3.40 13.88 12.79
C CYS A 28 -3.65 13.49 14.26
N TRP A 29 -3.99 12.23 14.53
CA TRP A 29 -4.12 11.74 15.92
C TRP A 29 -2.82 11.83 16.71
N GLN A 30 -1.66 11.56 16.09
CA GLN A 30 -0.37 11.74 16.74
C GLN A 30 -0.10 13.21 17.12
N ILE A 31 -0.52 14.16 16.28
CA ILE A 31 -0.40 15.60 16.57
C ILE A 31 -1.31 16.01 17.72
N ILE A 32 -2.54 15.50 17.77
CA ILE A 32 -3.50 15.79 18.85
C ILE A 32 -2.97 15.23 20.18
N ASN A 33 -2.49 13.98 20.17
CA ASN A 33 -1.98 13.31 21.36
C ASN A 33 -0.69 13.93 21.89
N ASP A 34 0.17 14.44 21.00
CA ASP A 34 1.41 15.13 21.36
C ASP A 34 1.59 16.42 20.56
N LYS A 35 1.11 17.53 21.14
CA LYS A 35 1.22 18.88 20.55
C LYS A 35 2.67 19.32 20.30
N LYS A 36 3.66 18.70 20.97
CA LYS A 36 5.08 19.03 20.76
C LYS A 36 5.64 18.38 19.49
N LEU A 37 4.97 17.37 18.92
CA LEU A 37 5.42 16.67 17.72
C LEU A 37 5.66 17.64 16.56
N CYS A 38 4.68 18.51 16.28
CA CYS A 38 4.76 19.51 15.21
C CYS A 38 5.06 20.93 15.70
N GLY A 39 5.01 21.18 17.01
CA GLY A 39 5.19 22.52 17.59
C GLY A 39 4.07 23.52 17.27
N LYS A 40 3.01 23.08 16.58
CA LYS A 40 1.80 23.82 16.24
C LYS A 40 0.58 22.95 16.49
N SER A 41 -0.56 23.56 16.75
CA SER A 41 -1.81 22.81 16.87
C SER A 41 -2.29 22.32 15.51
N LEU A 42 -3.09 21.26 15.52
CA LEU A 42 -3.62 20.67 14.28
C LEU A 42 -4.52 21.66 13.53
N GLU A 43 -5.30 22.47 14.26
CA GLU A 43 -6.22 23.45 13.69
C GLU A 43 -5.45 24.46 12.81
N VAL A 44 -4.34 24.99 13.33
CA VAL A 44 -3.47 25.93 12.60
C VAL A 44 -2.85 25.28 11.36
N LEU A 45 -2.49 24.01 11.44
CA LEU A 45 -1.94 23.26 10.30
C LEU A 45 -3.00 22.98 9.22
N LEU A 46 -4.28 22.90 9.61
CA LEU A 46 -5.39 22.60 8.70
C LEU A 46 -6.03 23.83 8.05
N GLU A 47 -5.85 25.04 8.61
CA GLU A 47 -6.48 26.28 8.12
C GLU A 47 -6.38 26.49 6.60
N ASN A 48 -5.20 26.25 6.02
CA ASN A 48 -4.94 26.47 4.60
C ASN A 48 -4.71 25.15 3.83
N TYR A 49 -5.20 24.03 4.33
CA TYR A 49 -4.86 22.72 3.76
C TYR A 49 -5.29 22.56 2.28
N GLN A 50 -6.41 23.17 1.89
CA GLN A 50 -6.92 23.09 0.52
C GLN A 50 -6.02 23.78 -0.52
N THR A 51 -5.34 24.86 -0.13
CA THR A 51 -4.53 25.68 -1.03
C THR A 51 -3.03 25.46 -0.83
N SER A 52 -2.60 25.21 0.41
CA SER A 52 -1.21 24.99 0.81
C SER A 52 -1.15 23.92 1.91
N PRO A 53 -1.24 22.62 1.55
CA PRO A 53 -1.19 21.54 2.52
C PRO A 53 0.20 21.46 3.17
N PHE A 54 0.22 21.36 4.50
CA PHE A 54 1.47 21.18 5.23
C PHE A 54 2.10 19.81 4.99
N ILE A 55 1.27 18.80 4.73
CA ILE A 55 1.67 17.43 4.44
C ILE A 55 0.67 16.76 3.49
N VAL A 56 1.14 15.89 2.61
CA VAL A 56 0.31 15.03 1.75
C VAL A 56 0.91 13.64 1.73
N PHE A 57 0.13 12.63 2.10
CA PHE A 57 0.51 11.22 2.08
C PHE A 57 -0.01 10.53 0.82
N SER A 58 0.85 9.77 0.13
CA SER A 58 0.40 8.81 -0.87
C SER A 58 -0.18 7.55 -0.21
N SER A 59 -0.76 6.64 -0.99
CA SER A 59 -0.88 5.25 -0.54
C SER A 59 0.51 4.60 -0.45
N ALA A 60 0.63 3.50 0.30
CA ALA A 60 1.86 2.72 0.32
C ALA A 60 1.92 1.74 -0.86
N TYR A 61 3.08 1.61 -1.50
CA TYR A 61 3.28 0.76 -2.69
C TYR A 61 4.45 -0.21 -2.49
N PRO A 62 4.35 -1.46 -2.96
CA PRO A 62 5.44 -2.42 -2.84
C PRO A 62 6.74 -1.98 -3.53
N ILE A 63 7.87 -2.30 -2.89
CA ILE A 63 9.23 -2.06 -3.37
C ILE A 63 9.85 -3.38 -3.81
N PHE A 64 10.52 -3.38 -4.95
CA PHE A 64 11.32 -4.50 -5.44
C PHE A 64 12.75 -4.06 -5.73
N ASN A 65 13.74 -4.88 -5.37
CA ASN A 65 15.14 -4.63 -5.66
C ASN A 65 15.68 -5.68 -6.63
N VAL A 66 15.66 -5.34 -7.92
CA VAL A 66 16.12 -6.26 -8.97
C VAL A 66 17.44 -5.73 -9.51
N GLU A 67 18.50 -6.53 -9.43
CA GLU A 67 19.84 -6.17 -9.97
C GLU A 67 20.36 -4.80 -9.47
N ASN A 68 20.27 -4.54 -8.16
CA ASN A 68 20.64 -3.27 -7.52
C ASN A 68 19.83 -2.04 -8.00
N LYS A 69 18.68 -2.24 -8.65
CA LYS A 69 17.76 -1.17 -9.04
C LYS A 69 16.46 -1.31 -8.25
N ILE A 70 15.97 -0.16 -7.76
CA ILE A 70 14.71 -0.08 -7.03
C ILE A 70 13.57 0.15 -8.03
N TYR A 71 12.54 -0.67 -7.90
CA TYR A 71 11.28 -0.57 -8.62
C TYR A 71 10.13 -0.41 -7.63
N TYR A 72 9.17 0.41 -8.00
CA TYR A 72 7.91 0.58 -7.28
C TYR A 72 6.78 -0.08 -8.08
N ALA A 73 5.97 -0.91 -7.43
CA ALA A 73 4.76 -1.44 -8.05
C ALA A 73 3.56 -0.57 -7.71
N PHE A 74 3.21 0.32 -8.63
CA PHE A 74 2.00 1.11 -8.54
C PHE A 74 0.80 0.30 -9.03
N LYS A 75 -0.41 0.66 -8.58
CA LYS A 75 -1.62 0.14 -9.19
C LYS A 75 -1.77 0.69 -10.60
N THR A 76 -2.16 -0.17 -11.53
CA THR A 76 -2.53 0.26 -12.88
C THR A 76 -3.64 1.33 -12.78
N PRO A 77 -3.51 2.47 -13.48
CA PRO A 77 -4.53 3.51 -13.45
C PRO A 77 -5.90 3.01 -13.91
N ASP A 78 -6.96 3.56 -13.33
CA ASP A 78 -8.35 3.28 -13.73
C ASP A 78 -8.73 4.02 -15.03
N MET A 79 -7.98 3.76 -16.10
CA MET A 79 -8.22 4.30 -17.44
C MET A 79 -8.65 3.22 -18.43
N PRO A 80 -9.33 3.60 -19.54
CA PRO A 80 -9.64 2.67 -20.61
C PRO A 80 -8.39 1.93 -21.11
N PRO A 81 -8.44 0.59 -21.30
CA PRO A 81 -7.27 -0.20 -21.69
C PRO A 81 -6.57 0.27 -22.96
N ASP A 82 -7.28 0.92 -23.89
CA ASP A 82 -6.74 1.51 -25.12
C ASP A 82 -5.81 2.71 -24.90
N LYS A 83 -5.93 3.39 -23.76
CA LYS A 83 -5.03 4.47 -23.35
C LYS A 83 -3.78 3.96 -22.63
N ILE A 84 -3.89 2.78 -22.01
CA ILE A 84 -2.82 2.18 -21.20
C ILE A 84 -1.97 1.22 -22.05
N PHE A 85 -2.61 0.35 -22.82
CA PHE A 85 -1.97 -0.74 -23.54
C PHE A 85 -2.01 -0.52 -25.06
N ASN A 86 -1.02 -1.08 -25.76
CA ASN A 86 -1.06 -1.21 -27.21
C ASN A 86 -1.93 -2.41 -27.58
N LEU A 87 -3.19 -2.13 -27.91
CA LEU A 87 -4.18 -3.15 -28.27
C LEU A 87 -4.05 -3.53 -29.75
N PRO A 88 -4.26 -4.82 -30.11
CA PRO A 88 -4.36 -5.22 -31.51
C PRO A 88 -5.51 -4.53 -32.24
N GLU A 89 -5.33 -4.29 -33.54
CA GLU A 89 -6.36 -3.69 -34.41
C GLU A 89 -7.54 -4.64 -34.64
N ASP A 90 -7.29 -5.95 -34.72
CA ASP A 90 -8.36 -6.94 -34.90
C ASP A 90 -9.25 -7.03 -33.65
N LYS A 91 -10.55 -6.83 -33.87
CA LYS A 91 -11.59 -6.89 -32.84
C LYS A 91 -11.64 -8.25 -32.15
N ARG A 92 -11.44 -9.36 -32.87
CA ARG A 92 -11.49 -10.71 -32.27
C ARG A 92 -10.32 -10.94 -31.32
N GLU A 93 -9.11 -10.59 -31.73
CA GLU A 93 -7.93 -10.69 -30.87
C GLU A 93 -8.00 -9.75 -29.67
N ARG A 94 -8.50 -8.51 -29.87
CA ARG A 94 -8.70 -7.54 -28.80
C ARG A 94 -9.63 -8.06 -27.72
N ILE A 95 -10.72 -8.74 -28.09
CA ILE A 95 -11.66 -9.34 -27.12
C ILE A 95 -10.98 -10.46 -26.32
N LYS A 96 -10.21 -11.34 -26.99
CA LYS A 96 -9.49 -12.44 -26.32
C LYS A 96 -8.47 -11.92 -25.30
N LYS A 97 -7.62 -10.97 -25.70
CA LYS A 97 -6.56 -10.41 -24.84
C LYS A 97 -7.08 -9.45 -23.78
N ARG A 98 -8.33 -8.98 -23.88
CA ARG A 98 -8.93 -8.04 -22.89
C ARG A 98 -8.88 -8.57 -21.47
N LYS A 99 -9.11 -9.88 -21.28
CA LYS A 99 -9.08 -10.51 -19.95
C LYS A 99 -7.66 -10.50 -19.36
N GLU A 100 -6.66 -10.73 -20.21
CA GLU A 100 -5.25 -10.69 -19.81
C GLU A 100 -4.83 -9.27 -19.44
N PHE A 101 -5.14 -8.27 -20.26
CA PHE A 101 -4.84 -6.86 -19.93
C PHE A 101 -5.50 -6.40 -18.62
N LYS A 102 -6.75 -6.82 -18.36
CA LYS A 102 -7.43 -6.52 -17.09
C LYS A 102 -6.80 -7.22 -15.89
N ALA A 103 -6.13 -8.34 -16.08
CA ALA A 103 -5.44 -9.04 -15.00
C ALA A 103 -4.11 -8.35 -14.60
N LYS A 104 -3.59 -7.45 -15.45
CA LYS A 104 -2.36 -6.69 -15.19
C LYS A 104 -2.64 -5.51 -14.25
N LYS A 105 -2.66 -5.80 -12.95
CA LYS A 105 -2.99 -4.85 -11.88
C LYS A 105 -1.84 -3.96 -11.45
N TRP A 106 -0.61 -4.30 -11.81
CA TRP A 106 0.60 -3.65 -11.33
C TRP A 106 1.37 -3.01 -12.45
N MET A 107 1.83 -1.79 -12.23
CA MET A 107 2.69 -1.01 -13.09
C MET A 107 4.03 -0.83 -12.38
N LEU A 108 5.10 -1.39 -12.94
CA LEU A 108 6.43 -1.27 -12.34
C LEU A 108 7.14 -0.05 -12.93
N ILE A 109 7.59 0.84 -12.05
CA ILE A 109 8.34 2.03 -12.42
C ILE A 109 9.67 1.99 -11.66
N LYS A 110 10.78 2.17 -12.38
CA LYS A 110 12.09 2.31 -11.76
C LYS A 110 12.21 3.66 -11.06
N GLU A 111 12.92 3.72 -9.94
CA GLU A 111 13.03 4.94 -9.10
C GLU A 111 13.38 6.23 -9.85
N ASP A 112 14.34 6.18 -10.77
CA ASP A 112 14.80 7.35 -11.54
C ASP A 112 14.06 7.55 -12.87
N GLU A 113 13.08 6.70 -13.17
CA GLU A 113 12.42 6.69 -14.47
C GLU A 113 11.25 7.66 -14.50
N LYS A 114 11.33 8.62 -15.42
CA LYS A 114 10.23 9.50 -15.78
C LYS A 114 9.60 8.98 -17.06
N PHE A 115 8.27 8.92 -17.08
CA PHE A 115 7.52 8.52 -18.26
C PHE A 115 6.49 9.58 -18.62
N ILE A 116 6.19 9.70 -19.91
CA ILE A 116 5.22 10.65 -20.45
C ILE A 116 3.93 9.91 -20.86
N SER A 117 4.02 8.61 -21.13
CA SER A 117 2.91 7.78 -21.59
C SER A 117 2.95 6.40 -20.97
N PHE A 118 1.76 5.85 -20.70
CA PHE A 118 1.59 4.50 -20.14
C PHE A 118 1.91 3.40 -21.15
N LYS A 119 1.81 3.67 -22.46
CA LYS A 119 1.95 2.65 -23.51
C LYS A 119 3.34 2.01 -23.62
N GLY A 120 4.37 2.67 -23.07
CA GLY A 120 5.74 2.16 -23.03
C GLY A 120 6.12 1.47 -21.72
N LEU A 121 5.20 1.37 -20.75
CA LEU A 121 5.48 0.82 -19.43
C LEU A 121 5.17 -0.68 -19.36
N GLU A 122 5.86 -1.34 -18.44
CA GLU A 122 5.64 -2.74 -18.14
C GLU A 122 4.54 -2.91 -17.09
N PHE A 123 3.55 -3.73 -17.44
CA PHE A 123 2.43 -4.07 -16.57
C PHE A 123 2.39 -5.57 -16.30
N PHE A 124 2.14 -5.90 -15.04
CA PHE A 124 2.24 -7.23 -14.46
C PHE A 124 0.94 -7.64 -13.76
N SER A 125 0.62 -8.91 -13.88
CA SER A 125 -0.39 -9.58 -13.08
C SER A 125 0.15 -9.95 -11.69
N ASP A 126 -0.74 -10.33 -10.77
CA ASP A 126 -0.34 -10.77 -9.43
C ASP A 126 0.66 -11.94 -9.47
N LYS A 127 0.56 -12.84 -10.46
CA LYS A 127 1.46 -13.98 -10.61
C LYS A 127 2.86 -13.55 -11.05
N GLU A 128 2.93 -12.75 -12.11
CA GLU A 128 4.21 -12.26 -12.64
C GLU A 128 4.93 -11.35 -11.63
N LEU A 129 4.18 -10.67 -10.75
CA LEU A 129 4.76 -9.88 -9.67
C LEU A 129 5.40 -10.75 -8.59
N ILE A 130 4.85 -11.92 -8.28
CA ILE A 130 5.44 -12.87 -7.33
C ILE A 130 6.77 -13.40 -7.85
N ASP A 131 6.87 -13.71 -9.15
CA ASP A 131 8.13 -14.16 -9.75
C ASP A 131 9.26 -13.11 -9.56
N LYS A 132 8.91 -11.81 -9.58
CA LYS A 132 9.83 -10.72 -9.22
C LYS A 132 10.03 -10.57 -7.71
N ALA A 133 9.00 -10.82 -6.91
CA ALA A 133 9.09 -10.81 -5.45
C ALA A 133 10.05 -11.88 -4.93
N ASP A 134 10.03 -13.06 -5.55
CA ASP A 134 10.88 -14.20 -5.20
C ASP A 134 12.37 -13.86 -5.23
N LEU A 135 12.78 -12.92 -6.08
CA LEU A 135 14.17 -12.45 -6.15
C LEU A 135 14.60 -11.65 -4.91
N ASN A 136 13.66 -11.06 -4.19
CA ASN A 136 13.92 -10.25 -2.99
C ASN A 136 13.82 -11.05 -1.70
N VAL A 137 13.24 -12.25 -1.73
CA VAL A 137 12.97 -13.05 -0.54
C VAL A 137 14.14 -13.97 -0.21
N SER A 138 14.40 -14.16 1.08
CA SER A 138 15.40 -15.11 1.57
C SER A 138 15.20 -16.54 1.01
N LYS A 139 16.30 -17.18 0.59
CA LYS A 139 16.28 -18.52 -0.04
C LYS A 139 15.63 -19.61 0.82
N GLU A 140 15.71 -19.48 2.14
CA GLU A 140 15.07 -20.41 3.07
C GLU A 140 13.54 -20.27 3.05
N LEU A 141 13.04 -19.04 3.03
CA LEU A 141 11.61 -18.76 2.99
C LEU A 141 10.99 -19.16 1.65
N LEU A 142 11.70 -18.95 0.54
CA LEU A 142 11.29 -19.42 -0.80
C LEU A 142 11.05 -20.94 -0.83
N LYS A 143 11.89 -21.73 -0.15
CA LYS A 143 11.68 -23.17 -0.08
C LYS A 143 10.36 -23.49 0.61
N ARG A 144 10.06 -22.84 1.74
CA ARG A 144 8.79 -23.05 2.47
C ARG A 144 7.57 -22.63 1.64
N LEU A 145 7.64 -21.48 0.98
CA LEU A 145 6.55 -20.94 0.17
C LEU A 145 6.21 -21.80 -1.07
N ARG A 146 7.21 -22.42 -1.72
CA ARG A 146 6.98 -23.33 -2.86
C ARG A 146 6.16 -24.57 -2.49
N TYR A 147 6.24 -25.04 -1.25
CA TYR A 147 5.40 -26.14 -0.77
C TYR A 147 3.94 -25.71 -0.52
N GLU A 148 3.73 -24.48 -0.08
CA GLU A 148 2.39 -23.95 0.26
C GLU A 148 1.60 -23.44 -0.96
N GLY A 149 2.26 -23.22 -2.10
CA GLY A 149 1.62 -23.01 -3.40
C GLY A 149 0.83 -21.70 -3.52
N SER A 150 1.13 -20.67 -2.72
CA SER A 150 0.44 -19.39 -2.79
C SER A 150 0.73 -18.67 -4.13
N LYS A 151 -0.32 -18.23 -4.82
CA LYS A 151 -0.25 -17.61 -6.16
C LYS A 151 -0.69 -16.14 -6.17
N GLN A 152 -0.73 -15.50 -5.00
CA GLN A 152 -1.21 -14.13 -4.82
C GLN A 152 -0.16 -13.29 -4.10
N PHE A 153 0.19 -12.14 -4.68
CA PHE A 153 1.14 -11.20 -4.07
C PHE A 153 0.53 -10.51 -2.84
N ILE A 154 -0.76 -10.17 -2.92
CA ILE A 154 -1.56 -9.74 -1.77
C ILE A 154 -2.64 -10.78 -1.56
N ARG A 155 -2.67 -11.38 -0.38
CA ARG A 155 -3.68 -12.37 -0.01
C ARG A 155 -4.64 -11.78 0.99
N PHE A 156 -5.92 -12.00 0.73
CA PHE A 156 -7.00 -11.70 1.66
C PHE A 156 -7.48 -13.00 2.28
N PHE A 157 -7.76 -12.99 3.59
CA PHE A 157 -8.38 -14.11 4.27
C PHE A 157 -9.32 -13.62 5.36
N ASN A 158 -10.36 -14.41 5.62
CA ASN A 158 -11.35 -14.11 6.64
C ASN A 158 -10.91 -14.70 7.98
N GLN A 159 -10.81 -13.87 8.99
CA GLN A 159 -10.57 -14.28 10.37
C GLN A 159 -11.89 -14.20 11.14
N ALA A 160 -12.31 -15.33 11.71
CA ALA A 160 -13.49 -15.36 12.56
C ALA A 160 -13.11 -14.94 13.99
N HIS A 161 -13.93 -14.06 14.57
CA HIS A 161 -13.80 -13.57 15.94
C HIS A 161 -15.07 -13.91 16.72
N ASN A 162 -14.87 -14.29 17.98
CA ASN A 162 -15.95 -14.54 18.92
C ASN A 162 -15.96 -13.43 19.98
N THR A 163 -17.11 -12.83 20.21
CA THR A 163 -17.27 -11.85 21.30
C THR A 163 -17.89 -12.54 22.51
N ILE A 164 -17.14 -12.64 23.60
CA ILE A 164 -17.57 -13.35 24.81
C ILE A 164 -18.18 -12.36 25.80
N ASN A 165 -19.38 -12.66 26.28
CA ASN A 165 -19.98 -11.95 27.40
C ASN A 165 -19.26 -12.33 28.70
N ARG A 166 -18.58 -11.36 29.32
CA ARG A 166 -17.79 -11.60 30.54
C ARG A 166 -18.64 -11.94 31.78
N ILE A 167 -19.94 -11.66 31.77
CA ILE A 167 -20.84 -12.00 32.89
C ILE A 167 -21.32 -13.45 32.78
N THR A 168 -21.76 -13.85 31.58
CA THR A 168 -22.35 -15.17 31.36
C THR A 168 -21.34 -16.22 30.89
N GLY A 169 -20.15 -15.80 30.44
CA GLY A 169 -19.14 -16.68 29.85
C GLY A 169 -19.52 -17.23 28.47
N THR A 170 -20.58 -16.71 27.85
CA THR A 170 -21.13 -17.23 26.59
C THR A 170 -20.94 -16.27 25.42
N THR A 171 -20.86 -16.82 24.22
CA THR A 171 -21.08 -16.13 22.94
C THR A 171 -22.57 -16.25 22.58
N GLY A 172 -23.14 -15.27 21.87
CA GLY A 172 -24.60 -15.25 21.69
C GLY A 172 -25.08 -14.31 20.59
N GLU A 173 -26.23 -13.68 20.81
CA GLU A 173 -26.89 -12.77 19.85
C GLU A 173 -26.43 -11.31 20.05
N ASP A 174 -26.86 -10.43 19.16
CA ASP A 174 -26.55 -8.99 19.14
C ASP A 174 -25.04 -8.71 19.19
N ARG A 175 -24.60 -7.93 20.19
CA ARG A 175 -23.19 -7.51 20.36
C ARG A 175 -22.24 -8.66 20.68
N PHE A 176 -22.75 -9.84 21.02
CA PHE A 176 -21.96 -11.03 21.32
C PHE A 176 -21.97 -12.04 20.16
N ALA A 177 -22.55 -11.66 19.02
CA ALA A 177 -22.53 -12.46 17.80
C ALA A 177 -21.11 -12.62 17.27
N PRO A 178 -20.71 -13.84 16.86
CA PRO A 178 -19.49 -14.04 16.11
C PRO A 178 -19.49 -13.17 14.86
N PHE A 179 -18.34 -12.61 14.55
CA PHE A 179 -18.16 -11.76 13.37
C PHE A 179 -16.88 -12.15 12.62
N ILE A 180 -16.78 -11.69 11.38
CA ILE A 180 -15.66 -12.00 10.50
C ILE A 180 -15.00 -10.68 10.13
N GLU A 181 -13.68 -10.64 10.26
CA GLU A 181 -12.84 -9.56 9.75
C GLU A 181 -12.01 -10.08 8.58
N GLU A 182 -11.98 -9.31 7.48
CA GLU A 182 -11.05 -9.58 6.39
C GLU A 182 -9.67 -9.03 6.76
N GLN A 183 -8.66 -9.88 6.63
CA GLN A 183 -7.26 -9.54 6.84
C GLN A 183 -6.52 -9.61 5.50
N MET A 184 -5.66 -8.62 5.27
CA MET A 184 -4.78 -8.54 4.12
C MET A 184 -3.33 -8.79 4.55
N VAL A 185 -2.63 -9.69 3.87
CA VAL A 185 -1.18 -9.89 4.03
C VAL A 185 -0.47 -9.68 2.71
N TYR A 186 0.68 -9.00 2.77
CA TYR A 186 1.61 -8.90 1.65
C TYR A 186 2.46 -10.17 1.56
N TYR A 187 3.03 -10.39 0.38
CA TYR A 187 4.05 -11.41 0.20
C TYR A 187 5.20 -11.19 1.21
N PRO A 188 5.76 -12.25 1.81
CA PRO A 188 6.73 -12.09 2.89
C PRO A 188 7.94 -11.22 2.50
N GLU A 189 8.51 -10.53 3.49
CA GLU A 189 9.66 -9.62 3.33
C GLU A 189 9.44 -8.43 2.37
N THR A 190 8.22 -8.23 1.86
CA THR A 190 7.87 -7.06 1.05
C THR A 190 8.05 -5.77 1.85
N GLU A 191 8.88 -4.85 1.35
CA GLU A 191 8.91 -3.46 1.82
C GLU A 191 7.90 -2.61 1.04
N LEU A 192 7.36 -1.58 1.68
CA LEU A 192 6.45 -0.62 1.07
C LEU A 192 7.07 0.78 1.04
N ALA A 193 6.94 1.49 -0.07
CA ALA A 193 7.27 2.89 -0.23
C ALA A 193 6.02 3.74 0.00
N LEU A 194 6.11 4.63 0.98
CA LEU A 194 5.18 5.71 1.22
C LEU A 194 5.83 7.02 0.76
N PHE A 195 5.19 7.73 -0.16
CA PHE A 195 5.64 9.05 -0.59
C PHE A 195 4.92 10.12 0.21
N VAL A 196 5.68 11.04 0.79
CA VAL A 196 5.15 12.12 1.62
C VAL A 196 5.65 13.45 1.09
N GLY A 197 4.73 14.28 0.61
CA GLY A 197 5.02 15.68 0.31
C GLY A 197 4.89 16.50 1.59
N ILE A 198 5.91 17.28 1.95
CA ILE A 198 5.86 18.22 3.08
C ILE A 198 6.13 19.65 2.64
N GLN A 199 5.54 20.58 3.38
CA GLN A 199 5.91 21.99 3.35
C GLN A 199 6.94 22.25 4.46
N GLU A 200 8.22 22.33 4.08
CA GLU A 200 9.35 22.43 5.03
C GLU A 200 9.30 23.68 5.94
N SER A 201 8.54 24.72 5.56
CA SER A 201 8.32 25.89 6.43
C SER A 201 7.37 25.64 7.60
N LEU A 202 6.62 24.52 7.57
CA LEU A 202 5.60 24.19 8.57
C LEU A 202 5.94 22.92 9.35
N ILE A 203 6.54 21.93 8.69
CA ILE A 203 6.84 20.63 9.28
C ILE A 203 8.16 20.06 8.74
N ASP A 204 8.91 19.37 9.59
CA ASP A 204 10.15 18.66 9.26
C ASP A 204 9.89 17.15 9.06
N ILE A 205 10.66 16.52 8.19
CA ILE A 205 10.60 15.08 7.92
C ILE A 205 10.87 14.25 9.19
N LYS A 206 11.69 14.75 10.11
CA LYS A 206 11.93 14.07 11.40
C LYS A 206 10.66 13.96 12.25
N GLN A 207 9.82 15.00 12.24
CA GLN A 207 8.54 15.00 12.95
C GLN A 207 7.58 13.98 12.32
N VAL A 208 7.56 13.90 10.99
CA VAL A 208 6.78 12.90 10.25
C VAL A 208 7.25 11.48 10.57
N LEU A 209 8.56 11.23 10.55
CA LEU A 209 9.13 9.93 10.88
C LEU A 209 8.80 9.52 12.33
N SER A 210 8.92 10.44 13.28
CA SER A 210 8.56 10.16 14.68
C SER A 210 7.08 9.81 14.82
N GLY A 211 6.18 10.53 14.14
CA GLY A 211 4.76 10.20 14.15
C GLY A 211 4.45 8.84 13.52
N LEU A 212 5.09 8.50 12.40
CA LEU A 212 4.93 7.19 11.76
C LEU A 212 5.53 6.05 12.57
N GLN A 213 6.64 6.27 13.27
CA GLN A 213 7.21 5.27 14.20
C GLN A 213 6.23 4.95 15.32
N ARG A 214 5.64 5.97 15.96
CA ARG A 214 4.60 5.78 16.99
C ARG A 214 3.34 5.08 16.50
N ILE A 215 3.02 5.19 15.21
CA ILE A 215 1.89 4.47 14.60
C ILE A 215 2.20 2.98 14.42
N GLY A 216 3.48 2.63 14.24
CA GLY A 216 3.93 1.25 14.03
C GLY A 216 4.37 0.52 15.32
N GLU A 217 4.50 1.22 16.44
CA GLU A 217 4.69 0.66 17.80
C GLU A 217 3.38 0.09 18.35
#